data_AF-A0A7C2UH83-F1
#
_entry.id   AF-A0A7C2UH83-F1
#
_cell.length_a   1.000
_cell.length_b   1.000
_cell.length_c   1.000
_cell.angle_alpha   90.00
_cell.angle_beta   90.00
_cell.angle_gamma   90.00
#
_symmetry.space_group_name_H-M   'P 1'
#
loop_
_entity.id
_entity.type
_entity.pdbx_description
1 polymer ?
#
loop_
_entity_poly.entity_id
_entity_poly.type
_entity_poly.pdbx_seq_one_letter_code
_entity_poly.pdbx_strand_id
1 'polypeptide(L)' 'MIGLNPKALRPYALTSARKLGFGIEQLQVGAAHTSVRTTEGYMQAHEVPVSPVVLALPQKPKAQQ' A
#
# COMPACT_ATOMS: atom_id res chain seq x y z
N MET A 1 -0.60 -2.03 13.39
CA MET A 1 -1.68 -1.74 12.42
C MET A 1 -1.31 -0.49 11.67
N ILE A 2 -1.28 -0.53 10.33
CA ILE A 2 -1.14 0.68 9.52
C ILE A 2 -2.35 1.55 9.85
N GLY A 3 -2.15 2.73 10.43
CA GLY A 3 -3.22 3.67 10.70
C GLY A 3 -3.81 4.16 9.38
N LEU A 4 -4.79 3.44 8.84
CA LEU A 4 -5.47 3.79 7.60
C LEU A 4 -6.40 4.96 7.88
N ASN A 5 -5.89 6.18 7.76
CA ASN A 5 -6.76 7.34 7.65
C ASN A 5 -7.53 7.28 6.31
N PRO A 6 -8.69 7.95 6.19
CA PRO A 6 -9.48 7.94 4.95
C PRO A 6 -8.70 8.39 3.70
N LYS A 7 -7.70 9.27 3.86
CA LYS A 7 -6.84 9.75 2.78
C LYS A 7 -5.83 8.69 2.31
N ALA A 8 -5.47 7.72 3.14
CA ALA A 8 -4.53 6.65 2.83
C ALA A 8 -5.21 5.47 2.12
N LEU A 9 -6.53 5.35 2.20
CA LEU A 9 -7.29 4.28 1.55
C LEU A 9 -7.20 4.35 0.01
N ARG A 10 -7.33 5.55 -0.57
CA ARG A 10 -7.25 5.74 -2.03
C ARG A 10 -5.86 5.35 -2.60
N PRO A 11 -4.73 5.84 -2.04
CA PRO A 11 -3.40 5.39 -2.46
C PRO A 11 -3.20 3.88 -2.32
N TYR A 12 -3.65 3.30 -1.21
CA TYR A 12 -3.52 1.86 -0.97
C TYR A 12 -4.31 1.03 -2.01
N ALA A 13 -5.56 1.43 -2.31
CA ALA A 13 -6.39 0.76 -3.30
C ALA A 13 -5.78 0.85 -4.71
N LEU A 14 -5.32 2.04 -5.11
CA LEU A 14 -4.72 2.25 -6.43
C LEU A 14 -3.38 1.51 -6.58
N THR A 15 -2.56 1.49 -5.54
CA THR A 15 -1.31 0.72 -5.51
C THR A 15 -1.60 -0.78 -5.59
N SER A 16 -2.61 -1.26 -4.87
CA SER A 16 -3.02 -2.67 -4.89
C SER A 16 -3.54 -3.09 -6.26
N ALA A 17 -4.34 -2.24 -6.92
CA ALA A 17 -4.81 -2.48 -8.28
C ALA A 17 -3.63 -2.50 -9.28
N ARG A 18 -2.64 -1.60 -9.14
CA ARG A 18 -1.43 -1.67 -9.97
C ARG A 18 -0.67 -2.99 -9.80
N LYS A 19 -0.55 -3.49 -8.55
CA LYS A 19 0.06 -4.80 -8.26
C LYS A 19 -0.70 -5.98 -8.87
N LEU A 20 -2.01 -5.84 -9.08
CA LEU A 20 -2.84 -6.82 -9.78
C LEU A 20 -2.71 -6.74 -11.31
N GLY A 21 -1.91 -5.81 -11.84
CA GLY A 21 -1.61 -5.70 -13.27
C GLY A 21 -2.45 -4.68 -14.03
N PHE A 22 -3.28 -3.88 -13.36
CA PHE A 22 -4.04 -2.81 -14.02
C PHE A 22 -3.11 -1.70 -14.53
N GLY A 23 -3.33 -1.28 -15.77
CA GLY A 23 -2.55 -0.22 -16.41
C GLY A 23 -2.86 1.17 -15.81
N ILE A 24 -1.90 2.10 -15.88
CA ILE A 24 -2.04 3.42 -15.26
C ILE A 24 -3.23 4.23 -15.80
N GLU A 25 -3.59 4.05 -17.07
CA GLU A 25 -4.75 4.69 -17.69
C GLU A 25 -6.07 4.12 -17.15
N GLN A 26 -6.14 2.80 -16.91
CA GLN A 26 -7.31 2.16 -16.29
C GLN A 26 -7.50 2.65 -14.85
N LEU A 27 -6.38 2.80 -14.12
CA LEU A 27 -6.39 3.36 -12.77
C LEU A 27 -6.82 4.83 -12.76
N GLN A 28 -6.40 5.62 -13.74
CA GLN A 28 -6.83 7.02 -13.89
C GLN A 28 -8.34 7.12 -14.06
N VAL A 29 -8.91 6.30 -14.95
CA VAL A 29 -10.37 6.26 -15.19
C VAL A 29 -11.10 5.81 -13.92
N GLY A 30 -10.65 4.72 -13.28
CA GLY A 30 -11.25 4.21 -12.04
C GLY A 30 -11.16 5.19 -10.85
N ALA A 31 -10.13 6.04 -10.83
CA ALA A 31 -9.94 7.06 -9.80
C ALA A 31 -10.63 8.40 -10.10
N ALA A 32 -11.23 8.54 -11.30
CA ALA A 32 -11.76 9.78 -11.85
C ALA A 32 -10.73 10.93 -11.84
N HIS A 33 -9.47 10.63 -12.16
CA HIS A 33 -8.40 11.63 -12.21
C HIS A 33 -8.33 12.31 -13.59
N THR A 34 -8.12 13.62 -13.58
CA THR A 34 -8.00 14.42 -14.81
C THR A 34 -6.69 14.22 -15.55
N SER A 35 -5.66 13.66 -14.88
CA SER A 35 -4.36 13.39 -15.50
C SER A 35 -3.73 12.11 -14.97
N VAL A 36 -2.89 11.49 -15.81
CA VAL A 36 -2.04 10.36 -15.43
C VAL A 36 -1.10 10.74 -14.28
N ARG A 37 -0.51 11.95 -14.33
CA ARG A 37 0.41 12.47 -13.31
C ARG A 37 -0.23 12.51 -11.91
N THR A 38 -1.51 12.85 -11.82
CA THR A 38 -2.25 12.79 -10.55
C THR A 38 -2.29 11.36 -10.02
N THR A 39 -2.58 10.37 -10.88
CA THR A 39 -2.65 8.95 -10.53
C THR A 39 -1.30 8.40 -10.07
N GLU A 40 -0.20 8.82 -10.70
CA GLU A 40 1.15 8.45 -10.27
C GLU A 40 1.44 8.87 -8.84
N GLY A 41 0.95 10.05 -8.41
CA GLY A 41 1.10 10.52 -7.02
C GLY A 41 0.39 9.67 -5.96
N TYR A 42 -0.53 8.79 -6.37
CA TYR A 42 -1.20 7.83 -5.49
C TYR A 42 -0.47 6.49 -5.39
N MET A 43 0.55 6.26 -6.23
CA MET A 43 1.34 5.03 -6.16
C MET A 43 2.28 5.09 -4.96
N GLN A 44 2.09 4.18 -4.02
CA GLN A 44 2.95 4.10 -2.85
C GLN A 44 4.28 3.44 -3.22
N ALA A 45 5.40 4.09 -2.86
CA ALA A 45 6.75 3.59 -3.12
C ALA A 45 7.09 2.29 -2.38
N HIS A 46 6.21 1.80 -1.48
CA HIS A 46 6.43 0.62 -0.66
C HIS A 46 6.28 -0.72 -1.42
N GLU A 47 6.47 -0.75 -2.74
CA GLU A 47 6.45 -2.01 -3.49
C GLU A 47 7.63 -2.90 -3.12
N VAL A 48 8.78 -2.30 -2.76
CA VAL A 48 9.95 -3.01 -2.28
C VAL A 48 10.15 -2.69 -0.80
N PRO A 49 10.14 -3.69 0.10
CA PRO A 49 10.54 -3.46 1.49
C PRO A 49 12.01 -3.01 1.52
N VAL A 50 12.23 -1.73 1.79
CA VAL A 50 13.57 -1.12 1.91
C VAL A 50 14.20 -1.33 3.30
N SER A 51 13.47 -1.97 4.22
CA SER A 51 13.97 -2.22 5.56
C SER A 51 14.66 -3.59 5.63
N PRO A 52 15.97 -3.66 5.94
CA PRO A 52 16.62 -4.92 6.31
C PRO A 52 16.13 -5.45 7.67
N VAL A 53 15.40 -4.63 8.44
CA VAL A 53 14.85 -5.00 9.74
C VAL A 53 13.53 -5.72 9.55
N VAL A 54 13.52 -7.02 9.86
CA VAL A 54 12.31 -7.84 10.01
C VAL A 54 11.79 -7.63 11.42
N LEU A 55 10.57 -7.08 11.56
CA LEU A 55 9.90 -7.04 12.85
C LEU A 55 9.42 -8.45 13.20
N ALA A 56 10.01 -9.05 14.23
CA ALA A 56 9.55 -10.32 14.80
C ALA A 56 8.58 -10.04 15.95
N LEU A 57 7.51 -10.83 16.03
CA LEU A 57 6.66 -10.84 17.22
C LEU A 57 7.46 -11.37 18.42
N PRO A 58 7.29 -10.80 19.62
CA PRO A 58 7.93 -11.33 20.82
C PRO A 58 7.45 -12.76 21.08
N GLN A 59 8.37 -13.64 21.49
CA GLN A 59 8.01 -15.01 21.85
C GLN A 59 7.09 -14.98 23.08
N LYS A 60 5.99 -15.76 23.03
CA LYS A 60 5.09 -15.90 24.17
C LYS A 60 5.89 -16.40 25.38
N PRO A 61 5.76 -15.79 26.58
CA PRO A 61 6.40 -16.31 27.78
C PRO A 61 5.98 -17.77 27.99
N LYS A 62 6.96 -18.64 28.25
CA LYS A 62 6.66 -20.03 28.64
C LYS A 62 5.85 -19.97 29.94
N ALA A 63 4.67 -20.60 29.96
CA ALA A 63 3.91 -20.76 31.19
C ALA A 63 4.80 -21.52 32.18
N GLN A 64 5.06 -20.94 33.35
CA GLN A 64 5.68 -21.66 34.46
C GLN A 64 4.73 -22.78 34.87
N GLN A 65 5.21 -24.02 34.73
CA GLN A 65 4.58 -25.22 35.27
C GLN A 65 4.85 -25.31 36.77
#